data_AF-A0A8C5MCL9-F1
#
_entry.id   AF-A0A8C5MCL9-F1
#
_cell.length_a   1.000
_cell.length_b   1.000
_cell.length_c   1.000
_cell.angle_alpha   90.00
_cell.angle_beta   90.00
_cell.angle_gamma   90.00
#
_symmetry.space_group_name_H-M   'P 1'
#
loop_
_entity.id
_entity.type
_entity.pdbx_description
1 polymer ?
#
loop_
_entity_poly.entity_id
_entity_poly.type
_entity_poly.pdbx_seq_one_letter_code
_entity_poly.pdbx_strand_id
1 'polypeptide(L)'
;MAADEAVPKPARPKKEQQPLIIPKNATDEQRLKLERLMRNPDKPAAIPERQKEWTPRTAPEFVRDVMGSSAGAGSGEFHVYRHLRRREYQRQEFMDTITDKQSHGDFSPLYASGSAQQSKSASSFCHDQQKLDDDFQKKLLDNKLLQEEKTAKRRLKRCFFFFFSACTTINKIFNRCNKRFASIQLNLSHHHLLLLI
;
A
#
# COMPACT_ATOMS: atom_id res chain seq x y z
N MET A 1 -70.67 -18.12 28.66
CA MET A 1 -70.89 -17.78 27.24
C MET A 1 -69.79 -16.84 26.79
N ALA A 2 -68.90 -17.29 25.91
CA ALA A 2 -68.11 -16.46 24.99
C ALA A 2 -67.51 -17.43 23.95
N ALA A 3 -68.06 -17.44 22.75
CA ALA A 3 -67.49 -18.14 21.61
C ALA A 3 -66.46 -17.21 20.97
N ASP A 4 -65.20 -17.63 20.91
CA ASP A 4 -64.14 -16.92 20.19
C ASP A 4 -64.35 -17.10 18.68
N GLU A 5 -64.64 -16.00 17.98
CA GLU A 5 -64.73 -15.92 16.52
C GLU A 5 -63.35 -16.15 15.89
N ALA A 6 -63.18 -17.31 15.25
CA ALA A 6 -61.96 -17.68 14.55
C ALA A 6 -61.84 -16.90 13.22
N VAL A 7 -61.00 -15.86 13.20
CA VAL A 7 -60.63 -15.14 11.96
C VAL A 7 -60.02 -16.12 10.94
N PRO A 8 -60.57 -16.24 9.72
CA PRO A 8 -60.01 -17.13 8.72
C PRO A 8 -58.64 -16.62 8.27
N LYS A 9 -57.62 -17.46 8.41
CA LYS A 9 -56.25 -17.16 7.95
C LYS A 9 -56.28 -16.83 6.45
N PRO A 10 -55.65 -15.72 6.00
CA PRO A 10 -55.66 -15.33 4.60
C PRO A 10 -55.10 -16.46 3.72
N ALA A 11 -55.80 -16.76 2.62
CA ALA A 11 -55.42 -17.79 1.67
C ALA A 11 -54.02 -17.50 1.12
N ARG A 12 -53.08 -18.44 1.31
CA ARG A 12 -51.72 -18.30 0.78
C ARG A 12 -51.78 -18.21 -0.75
N PRO A 13 -51.12 -17.22 -1.39
CA PRO A 13 -51.10 -17.11 -2.84
C PRO A 13 -50.49 -18.39 -3.43
N LYS A 14 -51.20 -18.99 -4.39
CA LYS A 14 -50.77 -20.21 -5.08
C LYS A 14 -49.46 -19.93 -5.81
N LYS A 15 -48.40 -20.65 -5.44
CA LYS A 15 -47.09 -20.54 -6.11
C LYS A 15 -47.25 -21.08 -7.53
N GLU A 16 -47.17 -20.20 -8.52
CA GLU A 16 -47.24 -20.56 -9.94
C GLU A 16 -46.25 -21.69 -10.24
N GLN A 17 -46.76 -22.78 -10.80
CA GLN A 17 -45.99 -23.98 -11.11
C GLN A 17 -45.04 -23.64 -12.27
N GLN A 18 -43.76 -23.51 -11.96
CA GLN A 18 -42.71 -23.34 -12.96
C GLN A 18 -42.42 -24.69 -13.62
N PRO A 19 -42.20 -24.73 -14.95
CA PRO A 19 -41.65 -25.92 -15.58
C PRO A 19 -40.27 -26.24 -14.96
N LEU A 20 -40.01 -27.52 -14.68
CA LEU A 20 -38.70 -27.97 -14.18
C LEU A 20 -37.66 -27.81 -15.31
N ILE A 21 -36.94 -26.69 -15.30
CA ILE A 21 -35.82 -26.46 -16.21
C ILE A 21 -34.57 -27.02 -15.52
N ILE A 22 -34.02 -28.10 -16.06
CA ILE A 22 -32.76 -28.67 -15.59
C ILE A 22 -31.63 -27.79 -16.15
N PRO A 23 -30.84 -27.11 -15.31
CA PRO A 23 -29.73 -26.28 -15.76
C PRO A 23 -28.66 -27.16 -16.42
N LYS A 24 -28.11 -26.69 -17.55
CA LYS A 24 -27.02 -27.40 -18.27
C LYS A 24 -25.66 -26.77 -17.96
N ASN A 25 -25.64 -25.45 -17.73
CA ASN A 25 -24.43 -24.68 -17.40
C ASN A 25 -24.56 -23.94 -16.06
N ALA A 26 -23.44 -23.58 -15.44
CA ALA A 26 -23.42 -22.78 -14.20
C ALA A 26 -24.14 -21.42 -14.34
N THR A 27 -24.10 -20.83 -15.53
CA THR A 27 -24.83 -19.60 -15.86
C THR A 27 -26.35 -19.79 -15.83
N ASP A 28 -26.84 -20.96 -16.25
CA ASP A 28 -28.28 -21.25 -16.26
C ASP A 28 -28.82 -21.36 -14.83
N GLU A 29 -28.03 -21.92 -13.91
CA GLU A 29 -28.40 -21.97 -12.48
C GLU A 29 -28.52 -20.58 -11.85
N GLN A 30 -27.58 -19.70 -12.18
CA GLN A 30 -27.58 -18.32 -11.71
C GLN A 30 -28.77 -17.55 -12.27
N ARG A 31 -29.07 -17.74 -13.57
CA ARG A 31 -30.24 -17.16 -14.24
C ARG A 31 -31.54 -17.58 -13.55
N LEU A 32 -31.73 -18.87 -13.29
CA LEU A 32 -32.94 -19.38 -12.60
C LEU A 32 -33.06 -18.86 -11.16
N LYS A 33 -31.95 -18.75 -10.43
CA LYS A 33 -31.92 -18.16 -9.07
C LYS A 33 -32.29 -16.67 -9.11
N LEU A 34 -31.81 -15.94 -10.12
CA LEU A 34 -32.10 -14.52 -10.33
C LEU A 34 -33.57 -14.31 -10.73
N GLU A 35 -34.10 -15.06 -11.68
CA GLU A 35 -35.52 -15.02 -12.08
C GLU A 35 -36.46 -15.33 -10.90
N ARG A 36 -36.06 -16.24 -10.01
CA ARG A 36 -36.79 -16.55 -8.77
C ARG A 36 -36.81 -15.38 -7.79
N LEU A 37 -35.70 -14.64 -7.69
CA LEU A 37 -35.57 -13.50 -6.78
C LEU A 37 -36.30 -12.26 -7.32
N MET A 38 -36.22 -12.01 -8.62
CA MET A 38 -36.88 -10.88 -9.29
C MET A 38 -38.41 -11.01 -9.36
N ARG A 39 -38.96 -12.21 -9.15
CA ARG A 39 -40.42 -12.40 -9.07
C ARG A 39 -41.09 -11.63 -7.93
N ASN A 40 -40.36 -11.39 -6.84
CA ASN A 40 -40.87 -10.65 -5.68
C ASN A 40 -39.76 -9.72 -5.16
N PRO A 41 -39.60 -8.52 -5.73
CA PRO A 41 -38.56 -7.58 -5.32
C PRO A 41 -38.78 -7.03 -3.91
N ASP A 42 -40.01 -6.98 -3.41
CA ASP A 42 -40.34 -6.46 -2.09
C ASP A 42 -39.96 -7.40 -0.92
N LYS A 43 -39.64 -8.67 -1.23
CA LYS A 43 -39.25 -9.63 -0.20
C LYS A 43 -37.74 -9.51 0.07
N PRO A 44 -37.30 -9.18 1.30
CA PRO A 44 -35.88 -9.11 1.61
C PRO A 44 -35.22 -10.48 1.38
N ALA A 45 -34.05 -10.47 0.74
CA ALA A 45 -33.28 -11.68 0.50
C ALA A 45 -32.76 -12.24 1.83
N ALA A 46 -33.05 -13.51 2.11
CA ALA A 46 -32.56 -14.18 3.31
C ALA A 46 -31.07 -14.52 3.14
N ILE A 47 -30.20 -13.65 3.66
CA ILE A 47 -28.77 -13.95 3.78
C ILE A 47 -28.62 -14.91 4.95
N PRO A 48 -28.11 -16.14 4.73
CA PRO A 48 -27.88 -17.06 5.83
C PRO A 48 -26.84 -16.46 6.77
N GLU A 49 -27.18 -16.36 8.05
CA GLU A 49 -26.21 -16.04 9.08
C GLU A 49 -25.18 -17.17 9.20
N ARG A 50 -23.98 -16.85 9.70
CA ARG A 50 -22.90 -17.82 9.90
C ARG A 50 -23.46 -19.06 10.61
N GLN A 51 -23.17 -20.23 10.06
CA GLN A 51 -23.58 -21.50 10.67
C GLN A 51 -23.07 -21.55 12.11
N LYS A 52 -23.99 -21.72 13.06
CA LYS A 52 -23.63 -21.86 14.47
C LYS A 52 -22.81 -23.14 14.63
N GLU A 53 -21.60 -23.01 15.13
CA GLU A 53 -20.78 -24.16 15.46
C GLU A 53 -21.48 -24.99 16.53
N TRP A 54 -21.45 -26.31 16.35
CA TRP A 54 -22.09 -27.21 17.29
C TRP A 54 -21.38 -27.12 18.64
N THR A 55 -22.12 -26.81 19.69
CA THR A 55 -21.60 -26.68 21.06
C THR A 55 -22.21 -27.76 21.95
N PRO A 56 -21.43 -28.47 22.77
CA PRO A 56 -21.97 -29.42 23.73
C PRO A 56 -22.97 -28.72 24.66
N ARG A 57 -24.05 -29.41 25.03
CA ARG A 57 -25.04 -28.85 25.94
C ARG A 57 -24.44 -28.71 27.34
N THR A 58 -24.63 -27.54 27.96
CA THR A 58 -24.26 -27.30 29.35
C THR A 58 -24.96 -28.30 30.26
N ALA A 59 -24.26 -28.73 31.31
CA ALA A 59 -24.85 -29.60 32.32
C ALA A 59 -26.08 -28.92 32.97
N PRO A 60 -27.20 -29.63 33.14
CA PRO A 60 -28.32 -29.14 33.94
C PRO A 60 -27.84 -28.82 35.35
N GLU A 61 -28.35 -27.72 35.91
CA GLU A 61 -27.83 -27.20 37.18
C GLU A 61 -28.36 -27.95 38.39
N PHE A 62 -29.64 -28.38 38.39
CA PHE A 62 -30.18 -29.34 39.37
C PHE A 62 -30.67 -30.63 38.71
N VAL A 63 -30.17 -31.77 39.19
CA VAL A 63 -30.74 -33.09 38.92
C VAL A 63 -31.69 -33.42 40.06
N ARG A 64 -32.98 -33.57 39.77
CA ARG A 64 -34.02 -33.81 40.78
C ARG A 64 -34.18 -35.29 41.13
N ASP A 65 -33.79 -36.17 40.22
CA ASP A 65 -34.06 -37.62 40.29
C ASP A 65 -32.87 -38.40 40.90
N VAL A 66 -32.12 -37.76 41.82
CA VAL A 66 -30.97 -38.39 42.47
C VAL A 66 -31.46 -39.34 43.56
N MET A 67 -31.22 -40.63 43.35
CA MET A 67 -31.48 -41.66 44.36
C MET A 67 -30.39 -41.61 45.46
N GLY A 68 -30.73 -42.02 46.69
CA GLY A 68 -29.81 -41.95 47.83
C GLY A 68 -28.50 -42.73 47.63
N SER A 69 -27.41 -42.26 48.21
CA SER A 69 -26.05 -42.79 47.96
C SER A 69 -25.83 -44.26 48.34
N SER A 70 -26.67 -44.81 49.22
CA SER A 70 -26.64 -46.22 49.62
C SER A 70 -27.65 -47.11 48.88
N ALA A 71 -28.45 -46.54 47.97
CA ALA A 71 -29.41 -47.31 47.19
C ALA A 71 -28.71 -48.20 46.15
N GLY A 72 -29.24 -49.41 45.93
CA GLY A 72 -28.70 -50.34 44.95
C GLY A 72 -28.88 -49.87 43.50
N ALA A 73 -28.18 -50.51 42.56
CA ALA A 73 -28.29 -50.21 41.14
C ALA A 73 -29.70 -50.54 40.61
N GLY A 74 -30.45 -49.52 40.20
CA GLY A 74 -31.75 -49.68 39.57
C GLY A 74 -31.65 -50.09 38.10
N SER A 75 -32.75 -50.56 37.51
CA SER A 75 -32.82 -50.97 36.10
C SER A 75 -32.56 -49.83 35.11
N GLY A 76 -32.82 -48.58 35.51
CA GLY A 76 -32.59 -47.39 34.69
C GLY A 76 -31.15 -46.86 34.73
N GLU A 77 -30.34 -47.25 35.70
CA GLU A 77 -29.02 -46.68 35.95
C GLU A 77 -28.06 -46.92 34.78
N PHE A 78 -28.19 -48.08 34.11
CA PHE A 78 -27.42 -48.39 32.91
C PHE A 78 -27.65 -47.39 31.78
N HIS A 79 -28.89 -46.95 31.57
CA HIS A 79 -29.20 -45.97 30.53
C HIS A 79 -28.77 -44.55 30.92
N VAL A 80 -28.83 -44.21 32.21
CA VAL A 80 -28.28 -42.95 32.73
C VAL A 80 -26.78 -42.89 32.44
N TYR A 81 -26.02 -43.93 32.79
CA TYR A 81 -24.59 -44.02 32.46
C TYR A 81 -24.31 -43.96 30.95
N ARG A 82 -25.07 -44.71 30.13
CA ARG A 82 -24.92 -44.69 28.66
C ARG A 82 -25.08 -43.29 28.06
N HIS A 83 -26.09 -42.53 28.52
CA HIS A 83 -26.33 -41.17 28.06
C HIS A 83 -25.30 -40.17 28.59
N LEU A 84 -24.89 -40.31 29.85
CA LEU A 84 -23.86 -39.48 30.46
C LEU A 84 -22.51 -39.67 29.77
N ARG A 85 -22.09 -40.93 29.56
CA ARG A 85 -20.83 -41.27 28.87
C ARG A 85 -20.79 -40.70 27.45
N ARG A 86 -21.87 -40.84 26.69
CA ARG A 86 -21.95 -40.27 25.33
C ARG A 86 -21.85 -38.74 25.35
N ARG A 87 -22.55 -38.08 26.28
CA ARG A 87 -22.49 -36.62 26.43
C ARG A 87 -21.09 -36.15 26.81
N GLU A 88 -20.41 -36.91 27.67
CA GLU A 88 -19.07 -36.58 28.13
C GLU A 88 -18.00 -36.76 27.05
N TYR A 89 -18.05 -37.85 26.26
CA TYR A 89 -17.16 -38.01 25.11
C TYR A 89 -17.35 -36.91 24.07
N GLN A 90 -18.59 -36.57 23.76
CA GLN A 90 -18.92 -35.44 22.88
C GLN A 90 -18.36 -34.10 23.40
N ARG A 91 -18.35 -33.91 24.73
CA ARG A 91 -17.77 -32.72 25.36
C ARG A 91 -16.24 -32.74 25.28
N GLN A 92 -15.60 -33.88 25.52
CA GLN A 92 -14.15 -34.07 25.44
C GLN A 92 -13.65 -33.85 24.01
N GLU A 93 -14.26 -34.50 23.02
CA GLU A 93 -13.94 -34.32 21.59
C GLU A 93 -14.05 -32.85 21.16
N PHE A 94 -15.06 -32.11 21.66
CA PHE A 94 -15.18 -30.68 21.39
C PHE A 94 -14.04 -29.85 22.02
N MET A 95 -13.62 -30.16 23.24
CA MET A 95 -12.50 -29.47 23.89
C MET A 95 -11.17 -29.78 23.23
N ASP A 96 -10.96 -31.04 22.83
CA ASP A 96 -9.76 -31.48 22.11
C ASP A 96 -9.69 -30.79 20.74
N THR A 97 -10.79 -30.79 19.97
CA THR A 97 -10.83 -30.11 18.67
C THR A 97 -10.66 -28.58 18.78
N ILE A 98 -11.14 -27.94 19.86
CA ILE A 98 -10.85 -26.53 20.11
C ILE A 98 -9.37 -26.32 20.42
N THR A 99 -8.79 -27.16 21.28
CA THR A 99 -7.37 -27.09 21.65
C THR A 99 -6.48 -27.27 20.42
N ASP A 100 -6.83 -28.22 19.54
CA ASP A 100 -6.16 -28.44 18.27
C ASP A 100 -6.32 -27.25 17.32
N LYS A 101 -7.54 -26.69 17.20
CA LYS A 101 -7.76 -25.46 16.39
C LYS A 101 -7.00 -24.25 16.94
N GLN A 102 -6.85 -24.14 18.26
CA GLN A 102 -6.10 -23.07 18.90
C GLN A 102 -4.59 -23.25 18.68
N SER A 103 -4.07 -24.46 18.83
CA SER A 103 -2.66 -24.76 18.57
C SER A 103 -2.30 -24.60 17.09
N HIS A 104 -3.20 -24.98 16.17
CA HIS A 104 -3.09 -24.69 14.73
C HIS A 104 -3.43 -23.23 14.38
N GLY A 105 -4.00 -22.46 15.31
CA GLY A 105 -4.32 -21.04 15.17
C GLY A 105 -3.09 -20.16 15.04
N ASP A 106 -1.91 -20.69 15.33
CA ASP A 106 -0.61 -20.11 15.01
C ASP A 106 -0.22 -20.32 13.53
N PHE A 107 -1.18 -20.24 12.60
CA PHE A 107 -0.89 -19.93 11.20
C PHE A 107 -0.60 -18.42 11.01
N SER A 108 -0.52 -17.67 12.11
CA SER A 108 -0.19 -16.25 12.16
C SER A 108 1.26 -15.84 11.87
N PRO A 109 2.28 -16.59 12.30
CA PRO A 109 3.67 -16.20 12.07
C PRO A 109 4.06 -16.22 10.58
N LEU A 110 3.44 -17.10 9.79
CA LEU A 110 3.79 -17.27 8.36
C LEU A 110 3.35 -16.06 7.52
N TYR A 111 2.18 -15.47 7.79
CA TYR A 111 1.76 -14.26 7.09
C TYR A 111 2.39 -12.97 7.67
N ALA A 112 2.70 -12.95 8.96
CA ALA A 112 3.35 -11.80 9.60
C ALA A 112 4.84 -11.66 9.19
N SER A 113 5.53 -12.78 8.97
CA SER A 113 6.90 -12.75 8.45
C SER A 113 6.99 -12.34 6.97
N GLY A 114 5.98 -12.68 6.15
CA GLY A 114 5.90 -12.27 4.76
C GLY A 114 5.75 -10.75 4.57
N SER A 115 4.95 -10.08 5.40
CA SER A 115 4.81 -8.61 5.35
C SER A 115 6.08 -7.89 5.82
N ALA A 116 6.81 -8.46 6.79
CA ALA A 116 8.10 -7.94 7.23
C ALA A 116 9.24 -8.12 6.20
N GLN A 117 9.14 -9.08 5.29
CA GLN A 117 10.07 -9.22 4.17
C GLN A 117 9.78 -8.18 3.08
N GLN A 118 8.49 -7.89 2.82
CA GLN A 118 8.09 -6.84 1.88
C GLN A 118 8.53 -5.44 2.31
N SER A 119 8.46 -5.12 3.62
CA SER A 119 8.91 -3.81 4.11
C SER A 119 10.42 -3.60 3.93
N LYS A 120 11.22 -4.67 4.10
CA LYS A 120 12.67 -4.63 3.85
C LYS A 120 12.97 -4.40 2.36
N SER A 121 12.30 -5.13 1.47
CA SER A 121 12.46 -4.94 0.02
C SER A 121 11.97 -3.57 -0.47
N ALA A 122 10.92 -3.03 0.15
CA ALA A 122 10.44 -1.67 -0.14
C ALA A 122 11.46 -0.61 0.28
N SER A 123 12.09 -0.77 1.46
CA SER A 123 13.10 0.15 1.96
C SER A 123 14.37 0.19 1.10
N SER A 124 14.82 -0.96 0.60
CA SER A 124 15.96 -1.02 -0.33
C SER A 124 15.62 -0.40 -1.69
N PHE A 125 14.41 -0.66 -2.19
CA PHE A 125 13.93 -0.06 -3.44
C PHE A 125 13.84 1.47 -3.36
N CYS A 126 13.35 2.02 -2.24
CA CYS A 126 13.31 3.46 -2.02
C CYS A 126 14.69 4.11 -1.97
N HIS A 127 15.68 3.46 -1.34
CA HIS A 127 17.05 3.98 -1.28
C HIS A 127 17.69 4.00 -2.67
N ASP A 128 17.52 2.94 -3.47
CA ASP A 128 18.09 2.86 -4.81
C ASP A 128 17.49 3.95 -5.72
N GLN A 129 16.20 4.24 -5.59
CA GLN A 129 15.53 5.29 -6.35
C GLN A 129 16.03 6.69 -5.98
N GLN A 130 16.19 6.98 -4.68
CA GLN A 130 16.75 8.25 -4.21
C GLN A 130 18.18 8.47 -4.74
N LYS A 131 19.00 7.43 -4.76
CA LYS A 131 20.37 7.51 -5.27
C LYS A 131 20.41 7.87 -6.76
N LEU A 132 19.48 7.32 -7.55
CA LEU A 132 19.35 7.66 -8.98
C LEU A 132 18.92 9.11 -9.19
N ASP A 133 18.00 9.61 -8.36
CA ASP A 133 17.55 11.01 -8.41
C ASP A 133 18.68 11.98 -8.03
N ASP A 134 19.45 11.67 -6.99
CA ASP A 134 20.62 12.45 -6.56
C ASP A 134 21.71 12.47 -7.65
N ASP A 135 22.02 11.32 -8.24
CA ASP A 135 22.98 11.20 -9.34
C ASP A 135 22.52 11.99 -10.58
N PHE A 136 21.22 11.99 -10.86
CA PHE A 136 20.62 12.78 -11.94
C PHE A 136 20.73 14.28 -11.68
N GLN A 137 20.38 14.73 -10.47
CA GLN A 137 20.51 16.13 -10.06
C GLN A 137 21.96 16.61 -10.13
N LYS A 138 22.90 15.79 -9.65
CA LYS A 138 24.34 16.09 -9.72
C LYS A 138 24.82 16.26 -11.14
N LYS A 139 24.44 15.35 -12.06
CA LYS A 139 24.76 15.50 -13.50
C LYS A 139 24.17 16.78 -14.09
N LEU A 140 22.97 17.18 -13.67
CA LEU A 140 22.35 18.41 -14.12
C LEU A 140 23.14 19.64 -13.65
N LEU A 141 23.59 19.64 -12.40
CA LEU A 141 24.43 20.69 -11.82
C LEU A 141 25.80 20.76 -12.50
N ASP A 142 26.46 19.63 -12.72
CA ASP A 142 27.76 19.58 -13.39
C ASP A 142 27.68 20.11 -14.83
N ASN A 143 26.60 19.80 -15.56
CA ASN A 143 26.37 20.37 -16.89
C ASN A 143 26.20 21.89 -16.86
N LYS A 144 25.50 22.44 -15.85
CA LYS A 144 25.37 23.89 -15.66
C LYS A 144 26.71 24.54 -15.33
N LEU A 145 27.48 23.97 -14.39
CA LEU A 145 28.81 24.47 -14.02
C LEU A 145 29.77 24.43 -15.22
N LEU A 146 29.75 23.37 -16.02
CA LEU A 146 30.56 23.29 -17.24
C LEU A 146 30.15 24.35 -18.28
N GLN A 147 28.86 24.67 -18.39
CA GLN A 147 28.40 25.77 -19.25
C GLN A 147 28.86 27.11 -18.70
N GLU A 148 28.68 27.37 -17.41
CA GLU A 148 29.14 28.58 -16.74
C GLU A 148 30.66 28.75 -16.88
N GLU A 149 31.45 27.71 -16.66
CA GLU A 149 32.91 27.72 -16.81
C GLU A 149 33.32 28.02 -18.26
N LYS A 150 32.65 27.42 -19.26
CA LYS A 150 32.88 27.75 -20.68
C LYS A 150 32.56 29.22 -20.97
N THR A 151 31.47 29.75 -20.42
CA THR A 151 31.13 31.18 -20.60
C THR A 151 32.11 32.10 -19.86
N ALA A 152 32.56 31.73 -18.66
CA ALA A 152 33.55 32.46 -17.88
C ALA A 152 34.91 32.49 -18.59
N LYS A 153 35.37 31.36 -19.13
CA LYS A 153 36.57 31.27 -19.99
C LYS A 153 36.44 32.13 -21.24
N ARG A 154 35.27 32.15 -21.89
CA ARG A 154 34.99 33.06 -23.03
C ARG A 154 35.03 34.54 -22.60
N ARG A 155 34.46 34.89 -21.44
CA ARG A 155 34.50 36.24 -20.85
C ARG A 155 35.94 36.67 -20.54
N LEU A 156 36.72 35.81 -19.89
CA LEU A 156 38.15 36.03 -19.60
C LEU A 156 38.97 36.22 -20.87
N LYS A 157 38.77 35.39 -21.90
CA LYS A 157 39.44 35.57 -23.20
C LYS A 157 39.07 36.91 -23.85
N ARG A 158 37.81 37.34 -23.74
CA ARG A 158 37.34 38.63 -24.28
C ARG A 158 37.90 39.82 -23.50
N CYS A 159 37.95 39.73 -22.16
CA CYS A 159 38.60 40.73 -21.31
C CYS A 159 40.11 40.80 -21.61
N PHE A 160 40.78 39.66 -21.76
CA PHE A 160 42.20 39.60 -22.10
C PHE A 160 42.47 40.25 -23.47
N PHE A 161 41.65 39.96 -24.47
CA PHE A 161 41.77 40.60 -25.79
C PHE A 161 41.53 42.13 -25.72
N PHE A 162 40.54 42.57 -24.94
CA PHE A 162 40.27 44.00 -24.73
C PHE A 162 41.43 44.71 -24.03
N PHE A 163 42.00 44.12 -22.98
CA PHE A 163 43.17 44.65 -22.28
C PHE A 163 44.42 44.68 -23.16
N PHE A 164 44.65 43.63 -23.96
CA PHE A 164 45.78 43.59 -24.90
C PHE A 164 45.65 44.65 -26.00
N SER A 165 44.45 44.85 -26.54
CA SER A 165 44.18 45.91 -27.51
C SER A 165 44.32 47.32 -26.91
N ALA A 166 43.91 47.52 -25.66
CA ALA A 166 44.09 48.80 -24.95
C ALA A 166 45.58 49.07 -24.69
N CYS A 167 46.33 48.06 -24.22
CA CYS A 167 47.76 48.17 -23.94
C CYS A 167 48.58 48.46 -25.20
N THR A 168 48.26 47.84 -26.33
CA THR A 168 48.93 48.13 -27.63
C THR A 168 48.59 49.52 -28.15
N THR A 169 47.36 50.00 -27.94
CA THR A 169 46.95 51.38 -28.28
C THR A 169 47.70 52.41 -27.42
N ILE A 170 47.80 52.17 -26.11
CA ILE A 170 48.55 53.02 -25.17
C ILE A 170 50.04 53.04 -25.54
N ASN A 171 50.64 51.87 -25.83
CA ASN A 171 52.04 51.79 -26.28
C ASN A 171 52.29 52.50 -27.62
N LYS A 172 51.34 52.45 -28.56
CA LYS A 172 51.42 53.24 -29.81
C LYS A 172 51.36 54.74 -29.55
N ILE A 173 50.49 55.19 -28.64
CA ILE A 173 50.40 56.60 -28.25
C ILE A 173 51.70 57.04 -27.57
N PHE A 174 52.22 56.26 -26.63
CA PHE A 174 53.47 56.56 -25.93
C PHE A 174 54.66 56.63 -26.90
N ASN A 175 54.80 55.66 -27.80
CA ASN A 175 55.85 55.69 -28.83
C ASN A 175 55.71 56.87 -29.79
N ARG A 176 54.48 57.28 -30.13
CA ARG A 176 54.23 58.45 -30.99
C ARG A 176 54.57 59.76 -30.28
N CYS A 177 54.27 59.87 -28.98
CA CYS A 177 54.69 60.99 -28.15
C CYS A 177 56.21 61.04 -27.99
N ASN A 178 56.87 59.91 -27.72
CA ASN A 178 58.32 59.84 -27.60
C ASN A 178 59.02 60.22 -28.92
N LYS A 179 58.50 59.75 -30.07
CA LYS A 179 59.02 60.13 -31.39
C LYS A 179 58.84 61.63 -31.69
N ARG A 180 57.71 62.24 -31.28
CA ARG A 180 57.53 63.70 -31.35
C ARG A 180 58.48 64.45 -30.40
N PHE A 181 58.72 63.91 -29.20
CA PHE A 181 59.64 64.49 -28.22
C PHE A 181 61.09 64.47 -28.72
N ALA A 182 61.52 63.36 -29.35
CA ALA A 182 62.83 63.23 -29.98
C ALA A 182 63.02 64.20 -31.16
N SER A 183 61.99 64.42 -31.98
CA SER A 183 62.03 65.44 -33.03
C SER A 183 62.14 66.88 -32.48
N ILE A 184 61.56 67.17 -31.31
CA ILE A 184 61.69 68.49 -30.67
C ILE A 184 63.11 68.69 -30.11
N GLN A 185 63.71 67.66 -29.50
CA GLN A 185 65.09 67.69 -28.99
C GLN A 185 66.14 67.90 -30.10
N LEU A 186 65.95 67.27 -31.26
CA LEU A 186 66.84 67.43 -32.42
C LEU A 186 66.76 68.83 -33.05
N ASN A 187 65.60 69.49 -33.01
CA ASN A 187 65.47 70.87 -33.46
C ASN A 187 66.08 71.87 -32.46
N LEU A 188 66.07 71.55 -31.17
CA LEU A 188 66.68 72.37 -30.12
C LEU A 188 68.21 72.30 -30.16
N SER A 189 68.78 71.12 -30.43
CA SER A 189 70.24 70.96 -30.60
C SER A 189 70.75 71.58 -31.90
N HIS A 190 69.98 71.56 -32.99
CA HIS A 190 70.35 72.28 -34.22
C HIS A 190 70.33 73.80 -34.04
N HIS A 191 69.38 74.35 -33.28
CA HIS A 191 69.35 75.78 -32.94
C HIS A 191 70.52 76.20 -32.04
N HIS A 192 70.99 75.33 -31.15
CA HIS A 192 72.12 75.62 -30.27
C HIS A 192 73.49 75.56 -30.99
N LEU A 193 73.59 74.81 -32.09
CA LEU A 193 74.80 74.71 -32.93
C LEU A 193 74.97 75.90 -33.89
N LEU A 194 73.88 76.56 -34.26
CA LEU A 194 73.85 77.74 -35.17
C LEU A 194 74.14 79.06 -34.46
N LEU A 195 74.28 79.04 -33.13
CA LEU A 195 74.62 80.20 -32.28
C LEU A 195 76.10 80.20 -31.83
N LEU A 196 76.89 79.22 -32.30
CA LEU A 196 78.32 79.05 -31.97
C LEU A 196 79.23 79.12 -33.22
N ILE A 197 78.72 79.61 -34.34
CA ILE A 197 79.47 80.06 -35.53
C ILE A 197 79.18 81.55 -35.68
#